data_AF-A0A7Z0DA57-F1
#
_entry.id   AF-A0A7Z0DA57-F1
#
_cell.length_a   1.000
_cell.length_b   1.000
_cell.length_c   1.000
_cell.angle_alpha   90.00
_cell.angle_beta   90.00
_cell.angle_gamma   90.00
#
_symmetry.space_group_name_H-M   'P 1'
#
loop_
_entity.id
_entity.type
_entity.pdbx_description
1 polymer ?
#
loop_
_entity_poly.entity_id
_entity_poly.type
_entity_poly.pdbx_seq_one_letter_code
_entity_poly.pdbx_strand_id
1 'polypeptide(L)'
;MITKGQPYRDAGDVDLDTEDYTYAGQPLTEARAAEVGEAAIDRARRGRPSLTGGRVHSPQVAFRVPQPIKDRLAQAARDEHRTEAAIMRDALEAYLSAR
;
A
#
# COMPACT_ATOMS: atom_id res chain seq x y z
N MET A 1 -22.25 -1.81 0.35
CA MET A 1 -22.57 -0.38 0.59
C MET A 1 -22.31 -0.11 2.06
N ILE A 2 -21.39 0.78 2.41
CA ILE A 2 -21.15 1.19 3.80
C ILE A 2 -21.89 2.53 3.97
N THR A 3 -22.93 2.55 4.80
CA THR A 3 -23.71 3.76 5.11
C THR A 3 -22.82 4.76 5.86
N LYS A 4 -22.84 6.03 5.44
CA LYS A 4 -22.13 7.12 6.14
C LYS A 4 -22.66 7.22 7.59
N GLY A 5 -21.74 7.06 8.52
CA GLY A 5 -21.99 6.91 9.96
C GLY A 5 -22.64 8.12 10.60
N GLN A 6 -23.48 7.82 11.59
CA GLN A 6 -24.01 8.75 12.58
C GLN A 6 -22.89 9.64 13.15
N PRO A 7 -23.18 10.91 13.52
CA PRO A 7 -22.20 11.74 14.20
C PRO A 7 -21.74 11.07 15.49
N TYR A 8 -20.43 11.07 15.75
CA TYR A 8 -19.87 10.61 17.02
C TYR A 8 -20.52 11.39 18.16
N ARG A 9 -21.10 10.65 19.11
CA ARG A 9 -21.59 11.19 20.38
C ARG A 9 -20.72 10.58 21.45
N ASP A 10 -20.04 11.46 22.18
CA ASP A 10 -19.29 11.06 23.36
C ASP A 10 -20.29 10.53 24.40
N ALA A 11 -20.14 9.26 24.75
CA ALA A 11 -21.00 8.56 25.72
C ALA A 11 -20.40 8.56 27.13
N GLY A 12 -19.26 9.23 27.33
CA GLY A 12 -18.48 9.18 28.57
C GLY A 12 -17.40 8.11 28.54
N ASP A 13 -16.56 8.11 29.57
CA ASP A 13 -15.52 7.10 29.75
C ASP A 13 -16.15 5.74 30.08
N VAL A 14 -15.66 4.70 29.42
CA VAL A 14 -16.10 3.31 29.58
C VAL A 14 -15.01 2.54 30.31
N ASP A 15 -15.39 1.74 31.31
CA ASP A 15 -14.48 0.82 32.01
C ASP A 15 -14.49 -0.54 31.30
N LEU A 16 -13.39 -0.84 30.60
CA LEU A 16 -13.25 -2.04 29.78
C LEU A 16 -13.07 -3.34 30.58
N ASP A 17 -12.79 -3.25 31.87
CA ASP A 17 -12.71 -4.41 32.75
C ASP A 17 -14.08 -4.76 33.38
N THR A 18 -15.01 -3.80 33.38
CA THR A 18 -16.38 -3.97 33.87
C THR A 18 -17.37 -4.26 32.74
N GLU A 19 -17.18 -3.66 31.56
CA GLU A 19 -18.11 -3.76 30.44
C GLU A 19 -17.63 -4.71 29.33
N ASP A 20 -18.53 -5.56 28.84
CA ASP A 20 -18.22 -6.58 27.83
C ASP A 20 -18.10 -6.00 26.42
N TYR A 21 -16.88 -5.57 26.06
CA TYR A 21 -16.53 -5.16 24.70
C TYR A 21 -15.68 -6.21 23.98
N THR A 22 -15.86 -6.34 22.67
CA THR A 22 -15.07 -7.26 21.83
C THR A 22 -14.37 -6.50 20.71
N TYR A 23 -13.06 -6.70 20.57
CA TYR A 23 -12.24 -6.16 19.49
C TYR A 23 -11.47 -7.29 18.81
N ALA A 24 -11.51 -7.34 17.47
CA ALA A 24 -10.86 -8.38 16.68
C ALA A 24 -11.21 -9.83 17.10
N GLY A 25 -12.44 -10.04 17.59
CA GLY A 25 -12.95 -11.35 18.02
C GLY A 25 -12.49 -11.79 19.42
N GLN A 26 -11.85 -10.91 20.19
CA GLN A 26 -11.43 -11.16 21.58
C GLN A 26 -12.00 -10.10 22.53
N PRO A 27 -12.20 -10.42 23.82
CA PRO A 27 -12.58 -9.43 24.82
C PRO A 27 -11.57 -8.27 24.86
N LEU A 28 -12.06 -7.04 24.88
CA LEU A 28 -11.27 -5.83 24.98
C LEU A 28 -11.30 -5.37 26.45
N THR A 29 -10.32 -5.84 27.22
CA THR A 29 -10.02 -5.38 28.60
C THR A 29 -9.09 -4.17 28.57
N GLU A 30 -8.94 -3.46 29.69
CA GLU A 30 -8.03 -2.29 29.79
C GLU A 30 -6.58 -2.63 29.41
N ALA A 31 -6.07 -3.75 29.93
CA ALA A 31 -4.73 -4.23 29.62
C ALA A 31 -4.52 -4.49 28.12
N ARG A 32 -5.57 -4.98 27.45
CA ARG A 32 -5.54 -5.29 26.01
C ARG A 32 -5.68 -4.04 25.17
N ALA A 33 -6.50 -3.07 25.60
CA ALA A 33 -6.61 -1.78 24.96
C ALA A 33 -5.27 -1.03 24.98
N ALA A 34 -4.55 -1.08 26.10
CA ALA A 34 -3.19 -0.53 26.22
C ALA A 34 -2.23 -1.21 25.22
N GLU A 35 -2.21 -2.54 25.15
CA GLU A 35 -1.36 -3.29 24.21
C GLU A 35 -1.67 -2.96 22.73
N VAL A 36 -2.95 -2.88 22.37
CA VAL A 36 -3.38 -2.48 21.02
C VAL A 36 -2.97 -1.04 20.73
N GLY A 37 -3.09 -0.14 21.71
CA GLY A 37 -2.63 1.24 21.63
C GLY A 37 -1.13 1.33 21.38
N GLU A 38 -0.33 0.60 22.13
CA GLU A 38 1.13 0.51 21.95
C GLU A 38 1.49 -0.05 20.56
N ALA A 39 0.85 -1.14 20.13
CA ALA A 39 1.06 -1.70 18.80
C ALA A 39 0.68 -0.73 17.67
N ALA A 40 -0.38 0.06 17.86
CA ALA A 40 -0.79 1.11 16.93
C ALA A 40 0.24 2.26 16.90
N ILE A 41 0.77 2.65 18.05
CA ILE A 41 1.86 3.64 18.17
C ILE A 41 3.12 3.12 17.49
N ASP A 42 3.51 1.86 17.69
CA ASP A 42 4.68 1.27 17.05
C ASP A 42 4.52 1.18 15.52
N ARG A 43 3.33 0.83 15.05
CA ARG A 43 2.98 0.90 13.62
C ARG A 43 3.06 2.33 13.08
N ALA A 44 2.66 3.32 13.88
CA ALA A 44 2.76 4.73 13.51
C ALA A 44 4.21 5.25 13.56
N ARG A 45 5.05 4.76 14.50
CA ARG A 45 6.48 5.06 14.63
C ARG A 45 7.32 4.55 13.47
N ARG A 46 6.92 3.43 12.85
CA ARG A 46 7.47 2.97 11.55
C ARG A 46 7.19 3.95 10.40
N GLY A 47 6.48 5.04 10.68
CA GLY A 47 6.12 6.08 9.75
C GLY A 47 4.94 5.64 8.89
N ARG A 48 3.84 6.40 8.92
CA ARG A 48 3.00 6.50 7.74
C ARG A 48 3.90 6.99 6.60
N PRO A 49 3.99 6.29 5.45
CA PRO A 49 4.76 6.79 4.32
C PRO A 49 4.40 8.25 4.10
N SER A 50 5.40 9.11 4.23
CA SER A 50 5.21 10.55 4.04
C SER A 50 4.72 10.78 2.62
N LEU A 51 3.67 11.57 2.44
CA LEU A 51 3.30 12.08 1.11
C LEU A 51 4.37 13.05 0.54
N THR A 52 5.31 13.48 1.39
CA THR A 52 6.33 14.51 1.14
C THR A 52 7.77 14.11 1.46
N GLY A 53 8.02 12.88 1.91
CA GLY A 53 9.38 12.35 1.96
C GLY A 53 9.89 12.36 0.53
N GLY A 54 11.03 13.03 0.32
CA GLY A 54 11.56 13.39 -0.99
C GLY A 54 11.22 12.29 -1.97
N ARG A 55 10.27 12.58 -2.85
CA ARG A 55 9.64 11.60 -3.73
C ARG A 55 10.75 11.18 -4.69
N VAL A 56 11.53 10.16 -4.33
CA VAL A 56 12.57 9.61 -5.20
C VAL A 56 11.81 8.88 -6.28
N HIS A 57 11.36 9.65 -7.26
CA HIS A 57 10.82 9.11 -8.48
C HIS A 57 11.87 8.20 -9.07
N SER A 58 11.44 7.01 -9.49
CA SER A 58 12.31 6.16 -10.29
C SER A 58 12.84 6.98 -11.47
N PRO A 59 14.15 6.92 -11.76
CA PRO A 59 14.70 7.55 -12.95
C PRO A 59 13.94 7.11 -14.19
N GLN A 60 13.64 8.07 -15.07
CA GLN A 60 12.87 7.82 -16.28
C GLN A 60 13.79 7.84 -17.49
N VAL A 61 13.57 6.90 -18.42
CA VAL A 61 14.26 6.84 -19.70
C VAL A 61 13.21 6.76 -20.80
N ALA A 62 13.32 7.64 -21.79
CA ALA A 62 12.41 7.70 -22.94
C ALA A 62 13.18 7.44 -24.24
N PHE A 63 12.63 6.59 -25.10
CA PHE A 63 13.23 6.22 -26.39
C PHE A 63 12.27 6.52 -27.53
N ARG A 64 12.82 6.92 -28.67
CA ARG A 64 12.08 6.93 -29.93
C ARG A 64 12.24 5.57 -30.58
N VAL A 65 11.13 4.96 -30.95
CA VAL A 65 11.10 3.67 -31.66
C VAL A 65 10.20 3.78 -32.88
N PRO A 66 10.49 3.04 -33.96
CA PRO A 66 9.57 2.91 -35.08
C PRO A 66 8.22 2.36 -34.62
N GLN A 67 7.11 2.82 -35.24
CA GLN A 67 5.76 2.38 -34.90
C GLN A 67 5.59 0.84 -34.89
N PRO A 68 6.15 0.07 -35.85
CA PRO A 68 6.02 -1.38 -35.84
C PRO A 68 6.62 -2.05 -34.59
N ILE A 69 7.68 -1.48 -34.01
CA ILE A 69 8.27 -2.00 -32.78
C ILE A 69 7.36 -1.71 -31.59
N LYS A 70 6.77 -0.51 -31.54
CA LYS A 70 5.80 -0.13 -30.51
C LYS A 70 4.58 -1.04 -30.52
N ASP A 71 4.07 -1.36 -31.71
CA ASP A 71 2.91 -2.24 -31.86
C ASP A 71 3.21 -3.67 -31.38
N ARG A 72 4.40 -4.19 -31.69
CA ARG A 72 4.86 -5.50 -31.21
C ARG A 72 5.01 -5.54 -29.70
N LEU A 73 5.55 -4.48 -29.09
CA LEU A 73 5.65 -4.37 -27.63
C LEU A 73 4.26 -4.35 -26.97
N ALA A 74 3.33 -3.59 -27.54
CA ALA A 74 1.95 -3.54 -27.05
C ALA A 74 1.25 -4.91 -27.17
N GLN A 75 1.53 -5.67 -28.23
CA GLN A 75 1.00 -7.02 -28.38
C GLN A 75 1.58 -7.99 -27.34
N ALA A 76 2.91 -8.02 -27.18
CA ALA A 76 3.56 -8.85 -26.17
C ALA A 76 3.06 -8.54 -24.75
N ALA A 77 2.86 -7.26 -24.43
CA ALA A 77 2.30 -6.82 -23.16
C ALA A 77 0.90 -7.40 -22.89
N ARG A 78 0.04 -7.47 -23.92
CA ARG A 78 -1.29 -8.08 -23.80
C ARG A 78 -1.20 -9.59 -23.63
N ASP A 79 -0.38 -10.25 -24.44
CA ASP A 79 -0.24 -11.71 -24.44
C ASP A 79 0.33 -12.22 -23.10
N GLU A 80 1.27 -11.48 -22.52
CA GLU A 80 1.87 -11.81 -21.22
C GLU A 80 1.07 -11.30 -20.01
N HIS A 81 -0.01 -10.52 -20.22
CA HIS A 81 -0.75 -9.82 -19.17
C HIS A 81 0.14 -8.89 -18.30
N ARG A 82 1.09 -8.20 -18.94
CA ARG A 82 2.08 -7.33 -18.28
C ARG A 82 2.02 -5.92 -18.85
N THR A 83 2.66 -4.98 -18.16
CA THR A 83 2.81 -3.62 -18.71
C THR A 83 4.01 -3.55 -19.65
N GLU A 84 3.93 -2.71 -20.68
CA GLU A 84 5.06 -2.47 -21.58
C GLU A 84 6.32 -2.01 -20.82
N ALA A 85 6.15 -1.21 -19.76
CA ALA A 85 7.24 -0.75 -18.92
C ALA A 85 7.93 -1.88 -18.14
N ALA A 86 7.19 -2.93 -17.75
CA ALA A 86 7.78 -4.11 -17.11
C ALA A 86 8.62 -4.89 -18.12
N ILE A 87 8.09 -5.15 -19.32
CA ILE A 87 8.83 -5.84 -20.39
C ILE A 87 10.09 -5.08 -20.77
N MET A 88 10.00 -3.75 -20.96
CA MET A 88 11.15 -2.93 -21.32
C MET A 88 12.21 -2.88 -20.22
N ARG A 89 11.81 -2.93 -18.94
CA ARG A 89 12.73 -2.97 -17.81
C ARG A 89 13.52 -4.27 -17.82
N ASP A 90 12.85 -5.40 -17.95
CA ASP A 90 13.50 -6.71 -17.99
C ASP A 90 14.42 -6.85 -19.19
N ALA A 91 13.98 -6.37 -20.37
CA ALA A 91 14.80 -6.37 -21.57
C ALA A 91 16.07 -5.54 -21.40
N LEU A 92 15.97 -4.37 -20.77
CA LEU A 92 17.11 -3.51 -20.46
C LEU A 92 18.05 -4.16 -19.44
N GLU A 93 17.52 -4.77 -18.38
CA GLU A 93 18.30 -5.48 -17.37
C GLU A 93 19.04 -6.68 -17.97
N ALA A 94 18.37 -7.47 -18.81
CA ALA A 94 18.97 -8.60 -19.52
C ALA A 94 20.10 -8.15 -20.46
N TYR A 95 19.89 -7.07 -21.23
CA TYR A 95 20.91 -6.52 -22.12
C TYR A 95 22.14 -6.02 -21.35
N LEU A 96 21.94 -5.34 -20.21
CA LEU A 96 23.04 -4.84 -19.38
C LEU A 96 23.78 -5.97 -18.64
N SER A 97 23.09 -7.03 -18.26
CA SER A 97 23.70 -8.19 -17.57
C SER A 97 24.49 -9.09 -18.51
N ALA A 98 24.19 -9.08 -19.81
CA ALA A 98 24.87 -9.87 -20.82
C ALA A 98 26.16 -9.21 -21.37
N ARG A 99 26.58 -8.08 -20.79
CA ARG A 99 27.73 -7.28 -21.22
C ARG A 99 28.81 -7.22 -20.14
#